data_AF-A0A916DS35-F1
#
_entry.id   AF-A0A916DS35-F1
#
_cell.length_a   1.000
_cell.length_b   1.000
_cell.length_c   1.000
_cell.angle_alpha   90.00
_cell.angle_beta   90.00
_cell.angle_gamma   90.00
#
_symmetry.space_group_name_H-M   'P 1'
#
loop_
_entity.id
_entity.type
_entity.pdbx_description
1 polymer ?
#
loop_
_entity_poly.entity_id
_entity_poly.type
_entity_poly.pdbx_seq_one_letter_code
_entity_poly.pdbx_strand_id
1 'polypeptide(L)'
;MIGSALLMLSFAAMANKDDRYSDNSAGKFYVDTQCIDCDVCRVTAPNNFARQEEKGYSFVTKQPDTPEEEAQCQEAMDSCPVEAIGNDGE
;
A
#
# COMPACT_ATOMS: atom_id res chain seq x y z
N MET A 1 2.62 40.35 -0.59
CA MET A 1 2.62 39.33 0.47
C MET A 1 2.64 37.99 -0.21
N ILE A 2 3.86 37.48 -0.37
CA ILE A 2 4.20 36.17 -0.89
C ILE A 2 3.81 35.12 0.15
N GLY A 3 3.07 34.06 -0.25
CA GLY A 3 2.96 32.85 0.56
C GLY A 3 1.55 32.30 0.84
N SER A 4 0.72 32.05 -0.18
CA SER A 4 -0.45 31.15 0.00
C SER A 4 -0.70 30.24 -1.20
N ALA A 5 0.39 29.83 -1.87
CA ALA A 5 0.36 28.81 -2.92
C ALA A 5 1.07 27.52 -2.46
N LEU A 6 0.95 27.14 -1.19
CA LEU A 6 1.58 25.94 -0.64
C LEU A 6 0.68 25.19 0.35
N LEU A 7 -0.59 25.00 0.01
CA LEU A 7 -1.44 24.03 0.72
C LEU A 7 -2.52 23.43 -0.19
N MET A 8 -2.17 23.20 -1.46
CA MET A 8 -2.93 22.34 -2.37
C MET A 8 -2.07 21.13 -2.76
N LEU A 9 -1.51 20.45 -1.77
CA LEU A 9 -0.86 19.16 -1.95
C LEU A 9 -1.47 18.20 -0.93
N SER A 10 -2.23 17.24 -1.45
CA SER A 10 -2.48 15.93 -0.85
C SER A 10 -3.32 15.89 0.44
N PHE A 11 -4.64 16.01 0.29
CA PHE A 11 -5.63 15.40 1.19
C PHE A 11 -6.26 14.14 0.56
N ALA A 12 -5.48 13.41 -0.22
CA ALA A 12 -5.75 12.00 -0.49
C ALA A 12 -5.03 11.26 0.64
N ALA A 13 -5.77 10.45 1.39
CA ALA A 13 -5.29 9.85 2.62
C ALA A 13 -4.24 8.78 2.26
N MET A 14 -2.96 9.17 2.26
CA MET A 14 -1.84 8.25 2.20
C MET A 14 -2.01 7.19 3.30
N ALA A 15 -1.68 5.93 2.98
CA ALA A 15 -1.74 4.82 3.93
C ALA A 15 -1.07 5.19 5.26
N ASN A 16 -1.67 4.73 6.37
CA ASN A 16 -1.15 4.97 7.71
C ASN A 16 -0.41 3.75 8.24
N LYS A 17 0.90 3.86 8.42
CA LYS A 17 1.72 2.78 8.94
C LYS A 17 1.35 2.33 10.35
N ASP A 18 0.76 3.20 11.17
CA ASP A 18 0.29 2.83 12.52
C ASP A 18 -0.95 1.94 12.47
N ASP A 19 -1.70 1.98 11.36
CA ASP A 19 -2.91 1.18 11.11
C ASP A 19 -2.64 -0.01 10.19
N ARG A 20 -1.37 -0.41 9.99
CA ARG A 20 -1.00 -1.55 9.15
C ARG A 20 -1.48 -2.88 9.73
N TYR A 21 -1.91 -3.81 8.88
CA TYR A 21 -2.21 -5.17 9.34
C TYR A 21 -0.96 -5.87 9.88
N SER A 22 -1.13 -6.65 10.94
CA SER A 22 -0.03 -7.43 11.54
C SER A 22 0.51 -8.55 10.65
N ASP A 23 -0.28 -8.97 9.65
CA ASP A 23 0.10 -10.01 8.70
C ASP A 23 1.09 -9.51 7.64
N ASN A 24 1.27 -8.19 7.51
CA ASN A 24 2.28 -7.63 6.61
C ASN A 24 3.68 -8.09 7.03
N SER A 25 4.45 -8.56 6.05
CA SER A 25 5.87 -8.78 6.20
C SER A 25 6.56 -7.46 6.55
N ALA A 26 7.48 -7.50 7.52
CA ALA A 26 8.20 -6.30 7.96
C ALA A 26 9.02 -5.69 6.81
N GLY A 27 8.97 -4.36 6.69
CA GLY A 27 9.75 -3.60 5.72
C GLY A 27 8.97 -2.44 5.13
N LYS A 28 9.45 -1.99 3.97
CA LYS A 28 9.01 -0.79 3.26
C LYS A 28 7.53 -0.79 2.89
N PHE A 29 7.03 -1.83 2.23
CA PHE A 29 5.65 -1.88 1.78
C PHE A 29 4.73 -2.48 2.84
N TYR A 30 3.53 -1.94 2.97
CA TYR A 30 2.50 -2.48 3.86
C TYR A 30 1.10 -2.15 3.33
N VAL A 31 0.11 -2.91 3.80
CA VAL A 31 -1.31 -2.62 3.62
C VAL A 31 -1.92 -2.25 4.97
N ASP A 32 -2.69 -1.17 5.01
CA ASP A 32 -3.39 -0.72 6.21
C ASP A 32 -4.86 -1.13 6.27
N THR A 33 -5.51 -0.78 7.39
CA THR A 33 -6.90 -1.12 7.64
C THR A 33 -7.92 -0.43 6.73
N GLN A 34 -7.51 0.48 5.85
CA GLN A 34 -8.38 1.06 4.83
C GLN A 34 -8.62 0.12 3.65
N CYS A 35 -7.91 -1.03 3.58
CA CYS A 35 -8.07 -2.02 2.52
C CYS A 35 -9.53 -2.49 2.40
N ILE A 36 -10.07 -2.43 1.18
CA ILE A 36 -11.44 -2.85 0.85
C ILE A 36 -11.51 -4.18 0.07
N ASP A 37 -10.43 -4.95 0.02
CA ASP A 37 -10.36 -6.25 -0.68
C ASP A 37 -10.83 -6.18 -2.16
N CYS A 38 -10.32 -5.20 -2.90
CA CYS A 38 -10.66 -4.96 -4.31
C CYS A 38 -9.80 -5.75 -5.31
N ASP A 39 -8.89 -6.59 -4.84
CA ASP A 39 -8.01 -7.48 -5.62
C ASP A 39 -6.91 -6.82 -6.46
N VAL A 40 -6.95 -5.50 -6.70
CA VAL A 40 -6.00 -4.78 -7.58
C VAL A 40 -4.53 -5.13 -7.26
N CYS A 41 -4.12 -5.02 -6.00
CA CYS A 41 -2.75 -5.31 -5.59
C CYS A 41 -2.31 -6.75 -5.86
N ARG A 42 -3.23 -7.72 -5.73
CA ARG A 42 -2.93 -9.14 -5.95
C ARG A 42 -2.88 -9.50 -7.43
N VAL A 43 -3.53 -8.71 -8.29
CA VAL A 43 -3.43 -8.85 -9.74
C VAL A 43 -2.14 -8.19 -10.25
N THR A 44 -1.80 -7.01 -9.73
CA THR A 44 -0.62 -6.23 -10.16
C THR A 44 0.69 -6.81 -9.63
N ALA A 45 0.72 -7.22 -8.37
CA ALA A 45 1.92 -7.72 -7.68
C ALA A 45 1.64 -9.06 -6.97
N PRO A 46 1.29 -10.13 -7.71
CA PRO A 46 0.85 -11.42 -7.15
C PRO A 46 1.92 -12.12 -6.29
N ASN A 47 3.20 -11.80 -6.48
CA ASN A 47 4.29 -12.38 -5.70
C ASN A 47 4.46 -11.73 -4.32
N ASN A 48 3.90 -10.53 -4.12
CA ASN A 48 4.15 -9.70 -2.94
C ASN A 48 2.88 -9.49 -2.09
N PHE A 49 1.68 -9.62 -2.67
CA PHE A 49 0.41 -9.42 -1.96
C PHE A 49 -0.45 -10.68 -1.98
N ALA A 50 -1.05 -11.00 -0.84
CA ALA A 50 -2.06 -12.05 -0.73
C ALA A 50 -3.30 -11.57 0.03
N ARG A 51 -4.37 -12.35 -0.07
CA ARG A 51 -5.63 -12.14 0.65
C ARG A 51 -5.57 -12.82 2.00
N GLN A 52 -5.99 -12.13 3.05
CA GLN A 52 -6.35 -12.79 4.30
C GLN A 52 -7.78 -13.34 4.21
N GLU A 53 -7.89 -14.64 4.04
CA GLU A 53 -9.14 -15.32 3.66
C GLU A 53 -10.30 -15.11 4.64
N GLU A 54 -10.01 -15.14 5.94
CA GLU A 54 -11.06 -15.08 6.98
C GLU A 54 -11.61 -13.66 7.21
N LYS A 55 -10.77 -12.63 7.05
CA LYS A 55 -11.10 -11.26 7.44
C LYS A 55 -11.34 -10.32 6.26
N GLY A 56 -10.98 -10.73 5.04
CA GLY A 56 -11.27 -9.97 3.83
C GLY A 56 -10.46 -8.68 3.71
N TYR A 57 -9.13 -8.79 3.72
CA TYR A 57 -8.20 -7.72 3.35
C TYR A 57 -7.00 -8.30 2.61
N SER A 58 -6.22 -7.43 1.96
CA SER A 58 -4.92 -7.82 1.40
C SER A 58 -3.79 -7.43 2.35
N PHE A 59 -2.66 -8.10 2.26
CA PHE A 59 -1.46 -7.80 3.02
C PHE A 59 -0.21 -8.14 2.21
N VAL A 60 0.92 -7.52 2.56
CA VAL A 60 2.22 -7.83 1.96
C VAL A 60 2.74 -9.13 2.53
N THR A 61 2.81 -10.19 1.72
CA THR A 61 3.38 -11.49 2.14
C THR A 61 4.91 -11.46 2.16
N LYS A 62 5.51 -10.67 1.27
CA LYS A 62 6.95 -10.61 1.05
C LYS A 62 7.31 -9.24 0.47
N GLN A 63 8.34 -8.60 1.02
CA GLN A 63 8.92 -7.39 0.44
C GLN A 63 9.56 -7.70 -0.93
N PRO A 64 9.61 -6.72 -1.85
CA PRO A 64 10.23 -6.91 -3.16
C PRO A 64 11.74 -7.18 -3.02
N ASP A 65 12.22 -8.26 -3.65
CA ASP A 65 13.64 -8.63 -3.71
C ASP A 65 14.30 -8.27 -5.04
N THR A 66 13.50 -7.88 -6.05
CA THR A 66 13.97 -7.58 -7.39
C THR A 66 13.42 -6.23 -7.89
N PRO A 67 14.08 -5.57 -8.85
CA PRO A 67 13.57 -4.34 -9.44
C PRO A 67 12.20 -4.49 -10.10
N GLU A 68 11.88 -5.70 -10.60
CA GLU A 68 10.56 -6.00 -11.19
C GLU A 68 9.47 -6.07 -10.11
N GLU A 69 9.73 -6.78 -9.01
CA GLU A 69 8.81 -6.83 -7.86
C GLU A 69 8.59 -5.43 -7.25
N GLU A 70 9.66 -4.62 -7.14
CA GLU A 70 9.56 -3.23 -6.64
C GLU A 70 8.66 -2.38 -7.54
N ALA A 71 8.83 -2.48 -8.87
CA ALA A 71 8.00 -1.75 -9.83
C ALA A 71 6.53 -2.19 -9.76
N GLN A 72 6.27 -3.49 -9.61
CA GLN A 72 4.92 -4.01 -9.44
C GLN A 72 4.28 -3.57 -8.11
N CYS A 73 5.03 -3.57 -7.01
CA CYS A 73 4.54 -3.09 -5.72
C CYS A 73 4.23 -1.59 -5.76
N GLN A 74 5.06 -0.80 -6.44
CA GLN A 74 4.82 0.61 -6.67
C GLN A 74 3.56 0.82 -7.53
N GLU A 75 3.40 0.07 -8.63
CA GLU A 75 2.19 0.14 -9.45
C GLU A 75 0.92 -0.28 -8.69
N ALA A 76 1.01 -1.30 -7.84
CA ALA A 76 -0.09 -1.74 -6.99
C ALA A 76 -0.50 -0.64 -6.00
N MET A 77 0.48 0.06 -5.41
CA MET A 77 0.25 1.19 -4.53
C MET A 77 -0.44 2.34 -5.26
N ASP A 78 0.10 2.76 -6.41
CA ASP A 78 -0.44 3.86 -7.21
C ASP A 78 -1.84 3.55 -7.78
N SER A 79 -2.16 2.27 -7.94
CA SER A 79 -3.46 1.78 -8.44
C SER A 79 -4.49 1.52 -7.33
N CYS A 80 -4.11 1.60 -6.06
CA CYS A 80 -5.01 1.26 -4.96
C CYS A 80 -6.14 2.31 -4.87
N PRO A 81 -7.42 1.93 -5.07
CA PRO A 81 -8.53 2.90 -5.18
C PRO A 81 -8.85 3.65 -3.89
N VAL A 82 -8.31 3.15 -2.77
CA VAL A 82 -8.48 3.69 -1.42
C VAL A 82 -7.15 4.05 -0.78
N GLU A 83 -6.05 4.03 -1.55
CA GLU A 83 -4.70 4.42 -1.11
C GLU A 83 -4.20 3.68 0.13
N ALA A 84 -4.72 2.46 0.38
CA ALA A 84 -4.43 1.65 1.57
C ALA A 84 -3.06 0.94 1.55
N ILE A 85 -2.21 1.24 0.56
CA ILE A 85 -0.87 0.66 0.43
C ILE A 85 0.13 1.78 0.66
N GLY A 86 1.06 1.57 1.57
CA GLY A 86 2.15 2.51 1.84
C GLY A 86 3.50 1.89 1.51
N ASN A 87 4.50 2.74 1.29
CA ASN A 87 5.89 2.35 1.01
C ASN A 87 6.91 3.04 1.94
N ASP A 88 6.42 3.59 3.05
CA ASP A 88 7.17 4.22 4.13
C ASP A 88 7.15 3.36 5.41
N GLY A 89 6.89 2.06 5.25
CA GLY A 89 6.99 1.06 6.29
C GLY A 89 8.42 0.92 6.77
N GLU A 90 8.56 0.55 8.05
CA GLU A 90 9.67 0.79 8.99
C GLU A 90 9.39 1.92 10.00
#